data_AF-A0A192T8P6-F1
#
_entry.id   AF-A0A192T8P6-F1
#
_cell.length_a   1.000
_cell.length_b   1.000
_cell.length_c   1.000
_cell.angle_alpha   90.00
_cell.angle_beta   90.00
_cell.angle_gamma   90.00
#
_symmetry.space_group_name_H-M   'P 1'
#
loop_
_entity.id
_entity.type
_entity.pdbx_description
1 polymer ?
#
loop_
_entity_poly.entity_id
_entity_poly.type
_entity_poly.pdbx_seq_one_letter_code
_entity_poly.pdbx_strand_id
1 'polypeptide(L)'
;MNAIASVAFGIVSSVSACMAAASVASHVVADSEPHAFPDMAARDLWTASPVKVDPRQQHYERIAPLYSSYVTEASATVASRTTAQPARPSSDMQTPQPELSLQHLAWCAQRYRSFDPATNSYRSYSGETRECSSPFQQNIAENDEGGGTKVSAQAAARCAARYRSYRPEDNSYQPWNGPRRSCDMSNLVATSN
;
A
#
# COMPACT_ATOMS: atom_id res chain seq x y z
N MET A 1 -38.89 -57.73 54.10
CA MET A 1 -37.97 -56.74 54.74
C MET A 1 -36.54 -56.83 54.20
N ASN A 2 -35.92 -58.01 54.10
CA ASN A 2 -34.49 -58.13 53.76
C ASN A 2 -34.11 -57.65 52.34
N ALA A 3 -35.00 -57.81 51.35
CA ALA A 3 -34.74 -57.38 49.98
C ALA A 3 -34.68 -55.84 49.82
N ILE A 4 -35.57 -55.12 50.51
CA ILE A 4 -35.61 -53.65 50.48
C ILE A 4 -34.36 -53.08 51.17
N ALA A 5 -33.92 -53.71 52.27
CA ALA A 5 -32.69 -53.32 52.98
C ALA A 5 -31.43 -53.51 52.10
N SER A 6 -31.36 -54.62 51.35
CA SER A 6 -30.25 -54.89 50.43
C SER A 6 -30.17 -53.87 49.28
N VAL A 7 -31.32 -53.52 48.68
CA VAL A 7 -31.39 -52.52 47.60
C VAL A 7 -30.99 -51.13 48.12
N ALA A 8 -31.50 -50.73 49.29
CA ALA A 8 -31.13 -49.45 49.90
C ALA A 8 -29.62 -49.37 50.21
N PHE A 9 -29.04 -50.46 50.73
CA PHE A 9 -27.61 -50.52 51.01
C PHE A 9 -26.75 -50.44 49.73
N GLY A 10 -27.20 -51.09 48.64
CA GLY A 10 -26.53 -51.00 47.34
C GLY A 10 -26.52 -49.59 46.75
N ILE A 11 -27.66 -48.88 46.84
CA ILE A 11 -27.76 -47.49 46.36
C ILE A 11 -26.85 -46.58 47.17
N VAL A 12 -26.90 -46.65 48.50
CA VAL A 12 -26.06 -45.83 49.38
C VAL A 12 -24.57 -46.10 49.13
N SER A 13 -24.18 -47.36 48.92
CA SER A 13 -22.80 -47.74 48.63
C SER A 13 -22.34 -47.21 47.27
N SER A 14 -23.20 -47.28 46.25
CA SER A 14 -22.88 -46.76 44.90
C SER A 14 -22.72 -45.23 44.91
N VAL A 15 -23.65 -44.51 45.55
CA VAL A 15 -23.60 -43.04 45.62
C VAL A 15 -22.37 -42.58 46.41
N SER A 16 -22.06 -43.23 47.53
CA SER A 16 -20.86 -42.88 48.32
C SER A 16 -19.56 -43.16 47.57
N ALA A 17 -19.47 -44.28 46.83
CA ALA A 17 -18.32 -44.58 45.97
C ALA A 17 -18.15 -43.52 44.86
N CYS A 18 -19.23 -43.12 44.19
CA CYS A 18 -19.19 -42.07 43.17
C CYS A 18 -18.74 -40.71 43.74
N MET A 19 -19.25 -40.33 44.92
CA MET A 19 -18.87 -39.06 45.57
C MET A 19 -17.40 -39.06 46.02
N ALA A 20 -16.91 -40.19 46.55
CA ALA A 20 -15.51 -40.33 46.92
C ALA A 20 -14.58 -40.21 45.69
N ALA A 21 -14.92 -40.88 44.58
CA ALA A 21 -14.14 -40.81 43.34
C ALA A 21 -14.10 -39.39 42.76
N ALA A 22 -15.24 -38.69 42.73
CA ALA A 22 -15.32 -37.31 42.24
C ALA A 22 -14.49 -36.33 43.11
N SER A 23 -14.48 -36.53 44.43
CA SER A 23 -13.69 -35.71 45.35
C SER A 23 -12.18 -35.87 45.13
N VAL A 24 -11.70 -37.11 44.98
CA VAL A 24 -10.28 -37.37 44.69
C VAL A 24 -9.86 -36.78 43.35
N ALA A 25 -10.67 -36.95 42.30
CA ALA A 25 -10.38 -36.37 40.98
C ALA A 25 -10.30 -34.83 41.03
N SER A 26 -11.18 -34.20 41.84
CA SER A 26 -11.18 -32.74 42.01
C SER A 26 -9.93 -32.25 42.74
N HIS A 27 -9.48 -32.97 43.77
CA HIS A 27 -8.23 -32.64 44.47
C HIS A 27 -7.00 -32.76 43.56
N VAL A 28 -6.91 -33.82 42.77
CA VAL A 28 -5.79 -34.02 41.83
C VAL A 28 -5.75 -32.95 40.73
N VAL A 29 -6.90 -32.51 40.23
CA VAL A 29 -6.97 -31.41 39.25
C VAL A 29 -6.65 -30.05 39.87
N ALA A 30 -7.00 -29.84 41.14
CA ALA A 30 -6.78 -28.58 41.84
C ALA A 30 -5.29 -28.29 42.13
N ASP A 31 -4.46 -29.33 42.25
CA ASP A 31 -3.01 -29.20 42.45
C ASP A 31 -2.23 -28.89 41.15
N SER A 32 -2.92 -28.46 40.09
CA SER A 32 -2.25 -27.96 38.89
C SER A 32 -1.52 -26.67 39.22
N GLU A 33 -0.20 -26.76 39.41
CA GLU A 33 0.67 -25.62 39.64
C GLU A 33 0.43 -24.58 38.52
N PRO A 34 -0.05 -23.37 38.84
CA PRO A 34 -0.26 -22.33 37.83
C PRO A 34 1.06 -22.13 37.11
N HIS A 35 1.04 -22.25 35.78
CA HIS A 35 2.23 -21.98 34.99
C HIS A 35 2.54 -20.49 35.14
N ALA A 36 3.46 -20.17 36.05
CA ALA A 36 3.90 -18.82 36.30
C ALA A 36 4.79 -18.42 35.11
N PHE A 37 4.19 -17.73 34.14
CA PHE A 37 4.96 -17.07 33.10
C PHE A 37 5.85 -16.02 33.79
N PRO A 38 7.20 -16.13 33.69
CA PRO A 38 8.13 -15.22 34.38
C PRO A 38 7.97 -13.75 33.99
N ASP A 39 7.24 -13.48 32.90
CA ASP A 39 7.15 -12.19 32.23
C ASP A 39 5.75 -11.54 32.28
N MET A 40 4.84 -12.05 33.14
CA MET A 40 3.55 -11.36 33.41
C MET A 40 3.72 -10.10 34.27
N ALA A 41 4.89 -9.94 34.92
CA ALA A 41 5.25 -8.75 35.68
C ALA A 41 6.02 -7.71 34.85
N ALA A 42 6.29 -8.00 33.57
CA ALA A 42 6.75 -6.98 32.65
C ALA A 42 5.64 -5.96 32.42
N ARG A 43 6.04 -4.70 32.22
CA ARG A 43 5.13 -3.58 31.91
C ARG A 43 4.06 -4.05 30.95
N ASP A 44 2.80 -3.83 31.35
CA ASP A 44 1.58 -3.97 30.56
C ASP A 44 1.89 -4.11 29.06
N LEU A 45 1.84 -5.35 28.56
CA LEU A 45 2.06 -5.65 27.14
C LEU A 45 1.09 -4.86 26.24
N TRP A 46 0.03 -4.33 26.85
CA TRP A 46 -0.93 -3.40 26.28
C TRP A 46 -1.22 -2.31 27.32
N THR A 47 -0.85 -1.06 27.03
CA THR A 47 -1.16 0.05 27.95
C THR A 47 -2.65 0.37 27.88
N ALA A 48 -3.40 0.20 28.97
CA ALA A 48 -4.83 0.55 29.05
C ALA A 48 -5.09 2.07 28.90
N SER A 49 -4.03 2.88 29.05
CA SER A 49 -4.01 4.32 28.82
C SER A 49 -2.99 4.69 27.74
N PRO A 50 -3.27 5.67 26.86
CA PRO A 50 -2.33 6.08 25.82
C PRO A 50 -1.05 6.68 26.44
N VAL A 51 0.10 6.09 26.14
CA VAL A 51 1.43 6.60 26.55
C VAL A 51 2.19 7.08 25.32
N LYS A 52 2.73 8.31 25.39
CA LYS A 52 3.56 8.86 24.31
C LYS A 52 4.95 8.20 24.35
N VAL A 53 5.28 7.48 23.28
CA VAL A 53 6.60 6.85 23.10
C VAL A 53 7.60 7.91 22.60
N ASP A 54 8.77 8.00 23.23
CA ASP A 54 9.89 8.85 22.78
C ASP A 54 10.83 8.05 21.87
N PRO A 55 10.88 8.34 20.56
CA PRO A 55 11.73 7.62 19.61
C PRO A 55 13.23 7.73 19.93
N ARG A 56 13.66 8.80 20.62
CA ARG A 56 15.09 9.04 20.91
C ARG A 56 15.63 8.17 22.03
N GLN A 57 14.73 7.60 22.84
CA GLN A 57 15.08 6.66 23.91
C GLN A 57 14.99 5.20 23.44
N GLN A 58 14.57 4.96 22.18
CA GLN A 58 14.42 3.61 21.66
C GLN A 58 15.69 3.17 20.93
N HIS A 59 16.58 2.52 21.68
CA HIS A 59 17.78 1.89 21.14
C HIS A 59 17.45 0.52 20.53
N TYR A 60 16.66 0.52 19.46
CA TYR A 60 16.37 -0.72 18.75
C TYR A 60 17.61 -1.21 18.00
N GLU A 61 18.11 -2.37 18.40
CA GLU A 61 19.12 -3.12 17.65
C GLU A 61 18.42 -4.14 16.75
N ARG A 62 18.89 -4.27 15.50
CA ARG A 62 18.42 -5.31 14.60
C ARG A 62 19.07 -6.63 15.00
N ILE A 63 18.31 -7.47 15.70
CA ILE A 63 18.73 -8.84 16.02
C ILE A 63 18.69 -9.67 14.72
N ALA A 64 19.66 -10.57 14.57
CA ALA A 64 19.69 -11.52 13.46
C ALA A 64 18.41 -12.37 13.44
N PRO A 65 17.89 -12.73 12.26
CA PRO A 65 16.71 -13.58 12.17
C PRO A 65 17.00 -14.93 12.83
N LEU A 66 16.19 -15.28 13.84
CA LEU A 66 16.16 -16.63 14.40
C LEU A 66 15.05 -17.41 13.68
N TYR A 67 15.40 -18.57 13.14
CA TYR A 67 14.41 -19.46 12.54
C TYR A 67 13.59 -20.14 13.64
N SER A 68 12.27 -20.18 13.45
CA SER A 68 11.37 -20.97 14.31
C SER A 68 11.64 -22.46 14.12
N SER A 69 11.30 -23.28 15.13
CA SER A 69 11.47 -24.75 15.11
C SER A 69 10.71 -25.45 13.99
N TYR A 70 9.75 -24.77 13.37
CA TYR A 70 8.95 -25.27 12.24
C TYR A 70 9.52 -24.90 10.87
N VAL A 71 10.63 -24.14 10.82
CA VAL A 71 11.27 -23.80 9.54
C VAL A 71 12.02 -25.02 9.03
N THR A 72 11.45 -25.69 8.03
CA THR A 72 12.04 -26.82 7.33
C THR A 72 13.07 -26.40 6.26
N GLU A 73 13.02 -25.15 5.80
CA GLU A 73 14.05 -24.59 4.90
C GLU A 73 14.47 -23.18 5.34
N ALA A 74 15.71 -23.06 5.83
CA ALA A 74 16.32 -21.77 6.05
C ALA A 74 16.52 -21.08 4.70
N SER A 75 15.91 -19.91 4.49
CA SER A 75 16.21 -19.09 3.31
C SER A 75 17.71 -18.84 3.29
N ALA A 76 18.40 -19.39 2.28
CA ALA A 76 19.81 -19.15 2.08
C ALA A 76 20.04 -17.65 2.17
N THR A 77 20.81 -17.25 3.18
CA THR A 77 21.32 -15.91 3.39
C THR A 77 21.60 -15.30 2.03
N VAL A 78 20.97 -14.15 1.74
CA VAL A 78 21.46 -13.26 0.69
C VAL A 78 22.82 -12.80 1.18
N ALA A 79 23.81 -13.68 1.01
CA ALA A 79 25.20 -13.33 1.02
C ALA A 79 25.30 -12.25 -0.04
N SER A 80 25.60 -11.04 0.38
CA SER A 80 26.16 -10.03 -0.48
C SER A 80 27.31 -10.68 -1.23
N ARG A 81 27.02 -11.20 -2.43
CA ARG A 81 28.02 -11.44 -3.46
C ARG A 81 28.45 -10.07 -3.93
N THR A 82 29.23 -9.39 -3.10
CA THR A 82 30.29 -8.52 -3.56
C THR A 82 31.33 -9.43 -4.20
N THR A 83 31.01 -9.97 -5.37
CA THR A 83 32.04 -10.41 -6.30
C THR A 83 32.36 -9.16 -7.09
N ALA A 84 33.53 -8.58 -6.83
CA ALA A 84 34.12 -7.54 -7.67
C ALA A 84 34.13 -8.07 -9.11
N GLN A 85 33.20 -7.57 -9.92
CA GLN A 85 33.12 -7.90 -11.33
C GLN A 85 34.23 -7.11 -12.03
N PRO A 86 35.12 -7.75 -12.82
CA PRO A 86 36.10 -7.03 -13.61
C PRO A 86 35.37 -6.09 -14.56
N ALA A 87 35.86 -4.86 -14.66
CA ALA A 87 35.40 -3.84 -15.58
C ALA A 87 35.32 -4.45 -17.00
N ARG A 88 34.09 -4.73 -17.46
CA ARG A 88 33.81 -4.93 -18.88
C ARG A 88 33.66 -3.55 -19.51
N PRO A 89 34.21 -3.35 -20.73
CA PRO A 89 34.19 -2.07 -21.39
C PRO A 89 32.75 -1.61 -21.58
N SER A 90 32.54 -0.32 -21.31
CA SER A 90 31.31 0.41 -21.54
C SER A 90 30.84 0.25 -22.98
N SER A 91 29.98 -0.74 -23.23
CA SER A 91 29.09 -0.70 -24.38
C SER A 91 27.88 0.10 -23.96
N ASP A 92 27.75 1.28 -24.59
CA ASP A 92 26.51 2.00 -24.76
C ASP A 92 25.34 1.03 -24.91
N MET A 93 24.52 0.94 -23.86
CA MET A 93 23.12 0.65 -24.02
C MET A 93 22.38 1.80 -23.35
N GLN A 94 22.05 2.77 -24.20
CA GLN A 94 20.94 3.69 -24.06
C GLN A 94 19.82 3.01 -23.25
N THR A 95 19.74 3.32 -21.96
CA THR A 95 18.53 3.04 -21.21
C THR A 95 17.47 3.92 -21.84
N PRO A 96 16.30 3.40 -22.26
CA PRO A 96 15.23 4.28 -22.72
C PRO A 96 14.94 5.25 -21.58
N GLN A 97 15.33 6.52 -21.77
CA GLN A 97 14.97 7.58 -20.85
C GLN A 97 13.45 7.55 -20.72
N PRO A 98 12.91 7.64 -19.49
CA PRO A 98 11.46 7.70 -19.35
C PRO A 98 10.98 8.91 -20.15
N GLU A 99 10.03 8.69 -21.06
CA GLU A 99 9.31 9.75 -21.81
C GLU A 99 8.40 10.59 -20.89
N LEU A 100 8.75 10.69 -19.60
CA LEU A 100 8.00 11.35 -18.55
C LEU A 100 8.81 12.54 -18.06
N SER A 101 8.12 13.65 -17.84
CA SER A 101 8.75 14.88 -17.38
C SER A 101 9.46 14.67 -16.02
N LEU A 102 10.59 15.35 -15.81
CA LEU A 102 11.30 15.31 -14.51
C LEU A 102 10.39 15.74 -13.34
N GLN A 103 9.43 16.62 -13.61
CA GLN A 103 8.44 17.08 -12.63
C GLN A 103 7.47 15.97 -12.22
N HIS A 104 7.02 15.15 -13.18
CA HIS A 104 6.19 13.98 -12.91
C HIS A 104 6.92 12.99 -12.00
N LEU A 105 8.16 12.64 -12.34
CA LEU A 105 8.98 11.69 -11.58
C LEU A 105 9.24 12.19 -10.15
N ALA A 106 9.60 13.47 -9.99
CA ALA A 106 9.85 14.07 -8.68
C ALA A 106 8.59 14.08 -7.80
N TRP A 107 7.42 14.41 -8.38
CA TRP A 107 6.16 14.40 -7.67
C TRP A 107 5.75 12.98 -7.23
N CYS A 108 5.86 11.99 -8.12
CA CYS A 108 5.54 10.60 -7.82
C CYS A 108 6.44 10.02 -6.73
N ALA A 109 7.76 10.28 -6.79
CA ALA A 109 8.71 9.84 -5.78
C ALA A 109 8.46 10.47 -4.41
N GLN A 110 7.99 11.73 -4.37
CA GLN A 110 7.62 12.38 -3.11
C GLN A 110 6.30 11.85 -2.53
N ARG A 111 5.33 11.51 -3.40
CA ARG A 111 3.98 11.08 -2.98
C ARG A 111 3.91 9.62 -2.56
N TYR A 112 4.65 8.74 -3.22
CA TYR A 112 4.63 7.29 -3.02
C TYR A 112 6.02 6.75 -2.68
N ARG A 113 6.18 6.16 -1.49
CA ARG A 113 7.50 5.65 -1.02
C ARG A 113 8.02 4.45 -1.82
N SER A 114 7.13 3.71 -2.49
CA SER A 114 7.43 2.51 -3.28
C SER A 114 7.47 2.79 -4.78
N PHE A 115 7.60 4.06 -5.18
CA PHE A 115 7.63 4.46 -6.58
C PHE A 115 8.92 4.01 -7.26
N ASP A 116 8.78 3.38 -8.42
CA ASP A 116 9.86 3.02 -9.32
C ASP A 116 9.85 3.93 -10.57
N PRO A 117 10.89 4.76 -10.78
CA PRO A 117 10.95 5.70 -11.90
C PRO A 117 11.15 5.00 -13.26
N ALA A 118 11.63 3.75 -13.30
CA ALA A 118 11.85 3.04 -14.56
C ALA A 118 10.54 2.55 -15.19
N THR A 119 9.57 2.18 -14.35
CA THR A 119 8.29 1.56 -14.77
C THR A 119 7.08 2.46 -14.55
N ASN A 120 7.28 3.69 -14.05
CA ASN A 120 6.22 4.60 -13.62
C ASN A 120 5.20 3.95 -12.66
N SER A 121 5.64 3.06 -11.78
CA SER A 121 4.73 2.25 -10.98
C SER A 121 4.98 2.38 -9.48
N TYR A 122 3.95 2.16 -8.66
CA TYR A 122 4.03 2.14 -7.20
C TYR A 122 3.16 1.03 -6.63
N ARG A 123 3.50 0.56 -5.42
CA ARG A 123 2.66 -0.40 -4.68
C ARG A 123 1.60 0.33 -3.86
N SER A 124 0.34 0.04 -4.14
CA SER A 124 -0.81 0.55 -3.39
C SER A 124 -0.98 -0.18 -2.06
N TYR A 125 -1.85 0.33 -1.18
CA TYR A 125 -2.08 -0.25 0.15
C TYR A 125 -2.72 -1.65 0.07
N SER A 126 -3.45 -1.96 -1.01
CA SER A 126 -4.00 -3.30 -1.26
C SER A 126 -2.95 -4.29 -1.79
N GLY A 127 -1.70 -3.88 -1.96
CA GLY A 127 -0.60 -4.71 -2.45
C GLY A 127 -0.47 -4.77 -3.98
N GLU A 128 -1.43 -4.18 -4.71
CA GLU A 128 -1.43 -4.09 -6.16
C GLU A 128 -0.45 -3.03 -6.67
N THR A 129 0.28 -3.32 -7.75
CA THR A 129 1.14 -2.35 -8.46
C THR A 129 0.28 -1.50 -9.38
N ARG A 130 0.29 -0.17 -9.18
CA ARG A 130 -0.46 0.79 -9.98
C ARG A 130 0.48 1.78 -10.63
N GLU A 131 0.11 2.27 -11.81
CA GLU A 131 0.84 3.34 -12.47
C GLU A 131 0.64 4.68 -11.74
N CYS A 132 1.70 5.49 -11.62
CA CYS A 132 1.58 6.84 -11.08
C CYS A 132 0.97 7.78 -12.13
N SER A 133 -0.10 8.48 -11.74
CA SER A 133 -0.63 9.59 -12.51
C SER A 133 -0.42 10.88 -11.74
N SER A 134 0.26 11.85 -12.38
CA SER A 134 0.52 13.16 -11.80
C SER A 134 -0.07 14.25 -12.69
N PRO A 135 -0.39 15.45 -12.15
CA PRO A 135 -0.81 16.60 -12.94
C PRO A 135 0.21 17.06 -14.01
N PHE A 136 1.48 16.68 -13.86
CA PHE A 136 2.59 17.02 -14.76
C PHE A 136 2.87 15.96 -15.83
N GLN A 137 1.97 14.98 -15.97
CA GLN A 137 2.03 13.94 -17.01
C GLN A 137 1.54 14.51 -18.34
N GLN A 138 2.20 15.56 -18.83
CA GLN A 138 2.04 15.99 -20.22
C GLN A 138 2.92 15.05 -21.04
N ASN A 139 2.28 14.09 -21.72
CA ASN A 139 2.93 13.18 -22.66
C ASN A 139 3.74 14.01 -23.66
N ILE A 140 5.06 13.90 -23.61
CA ILE A 140 5.93 14.47 -24.65
C ILE A 140 5.88 13.60 -25.92
N ALA A 141 5.25 12.43 -25.85
CA ALA A 141 5.12 11.41 -26.89
C ALA A 141 3.79 11.42 -27.66
N GLU A 142 3.07 12.55 -27.70
CA GLU A 142 1.86 12.70 -28.53
C GLU A 142 1.82 14.07 -29.20
N ASN A 143 2.98 14.47 -29.76
CA ASN A 143 3.11 15.64 -30.61
C ASN A 143 3.83 15.34 -31.93
N ASP A 144 3.93 14.05 -32.30
CA ASP A 144 4.36 13.66 -33.63
C ASP A 144 3.26 12.80 -34.28
N GLU A 145 3.02 13.07 -35.56
CA GLU A 145 2.01 12.45 -36.44
C GLU A 145 0.57 13.02 -36.40
N GLY A 146 0.36 14.11 -37.15
CA GLY A 146 -0.93 14.38 -37.79
C GLY A 146 -1.46 15.80 -37.60
N GLY A 147 -1.00 16.72 -38.45
CA GLY A 147 -1.43 18.12 -38.51
C GLY A 147 -2.95 18.29 -38.57
N GLY A 148 -3.51 18.70 -37.44
CA GLY A 148 -4.86 19.20 -37.30
C GLY A 148 -4.97 19.68 -35.86
N THR A 149 -5.02 21.00 -35.66
CA THR A 149 -5.19 21.62 -34.35
C THR A 149 -6.48 21.06 -33.73
N LYS A 150 -6.39 20.01 -32.91
CA LYS A 150 -7.54 19.46 -32.19
C LYS A 150 -7.93 20.46 -31.11
N VAL A 151 -8.63 21.51 -31.51
CA VAL A 151 -9.25 22.47 -30.59
C VAL A 151 -10.19 21.68 -29.69
N SER A 152 -10.14 21.90 -28.39
CA SER A 152 -11.11 21.28 -27.49
C SER A 152 -12.52 21.65 -27.96
N ALA A 153 -13.45 20.69 -27.97
CA ALA A 153 -14.81 20.89 -28.47
C ALA A 153 -15.50 22.12 -27.83
N GLN A 154 -15.17 22.39 -26.56
CA GLN A 154 -15.64 23.56 -25.83
C GLN A 154 -15.01 24.88 -26.31
N ALA A 155 -13.73 24.91 -26.64
CA ALA A 155 -13.11 26.11 -27.22
C ALA A 155 -13.66 26.40 -28.63
N ALA A 156 -13.84 25.35 -29.45
CA ALA A 156 -14.45 25.48 -30.77
C ALA A 156 -15.90 26.00 -30.69
N ALA A 157 -16.70 25.48 -29.75
CA ALA A 157 -18.08 25.94 -29.54
C ALA A 157 -18.16 27.42 -29.15
N ARG A 158 -17.25 27.91 -28.30
CA ARG A 158 -17.20 29.35 -27.94
C ARG A 158 -16.78 30.22 -29.13
N CYS A 159 -15.81 29.79 -29.92
CA CYS A 159 -15.39 30.52 -31.12
C CYS A 159 -16.51 30.58 -32.16
N ALA A 160 -17.25 29.48 -32.35
CA ALA A 160 -18.43 29.44 -33.21
C ALA A 160 -19.57 30.35 -32.74
N ALA A 161 -19.75 30.49 -31.42
CA ALA A 161 -20.71 31.42 -30.85
C ALA A 161 -20.29 32.90 -31.03
N ARG A 162 -19.00 33.19 -30.97
CA ARG A 162 -18.45 34.56 -31.06
C ARG A 162 -18.28 35.05 -32.50
N TYR A 163 -17.84 34.18 -33.41
CA TYR A 163 -17.53 34.53 -34.79
C TYR A 163 -18.38 33.72 -35.76
N ARG A 164 -19.22 34.41 -36.52
CA ARG A 164 -20.16 33.78 -37.45
C ARG A 164 -19.50 33.10 -38.65
N SER A 165 -18.25 33.46 -38.95
CA SER A 165 -17.42 32.90 -40.03
C SER A 165 -16.44 31.83 -39.55
N TYR A 166 -16.60 31.34 -38.32
CA TYR A 166 -15.71 30.35 -37.72
C TYR A 166 -15.76 29.00 -38.44
N ARG A 167 -14.59 28.38 -38.61
CA ARG A 167 -14.42 27.02 -39.13
C ARG A 167 -13.79 26.14 -38.05
N PRO A 168 -14.42 24.99 -37.71
CA PRO A 168 -13.87 24.08 -36.72
C PRO A 168 -12.59 23.38 -37.21
N GLU A 169 -12.45 23.15 -38.52
CA GLU A 169 -11.41 22.27 -39.05
C GLU A 169 -9.99 22.88 -39.00
N ASP A 170 -9.91 24.20 -39.04
CA ASP A 170 -8.66 24.96 -39.03
C ASP A 170 -8.55 25.95 -37.86
N ASN A 171 -9.50 25.90 -36.91
CA ASN A 171 -9.64 26.86 -35.80
C ASN A 171 -9.58 28.33 -36.24
N SER A 172 -10.10 28.66 -37.43
CA SER A 172 -9.97 30.01 -37.98
C SER A 172 -11.31 30.71 -38.15
N TYR A 173 -11.30 32.03 -37.96
CA TYR A 173 -12.42 32.91 -38.30
C TYR A 173 -11.96 34.01 -39.25
N GLN A 174 -12.90 34.59 -39.99
CA GLN A 174 -12.61 35.70 -40.90
C GLN A 174 -13.14 37.02 -40.32
N PRO A 175 -12.25 37.98 -39.99
CA PRO A 175 -12.63 39.36 -39.67
C PRO A 175 -13.25 40.06 -40.88
N TRP A 176 -13.94 41.19 -40.64
CA TRP A 176 -14.58 41.98 -41.70
C TRP A 176 -13.59 42.50 -42.74
N ASN A 177 -12.37 42.82 -42.31
CA ASN A 177 -11.28 43.26 -43.19
C ASN A 177 -10.05 42.39 -42.92
N GLY A 178 -9.70 41.53 -43.88
CA GLY A 178 -8.43 40.81 -43.89
C GLY A 178 -8.51 39.29 -44.03
N PRO A 179 -7.34 38.61 -43.96
CA PRO A 179 -7.24 37.15 -44.02
C PRO A 179 -7.81 36.48 -42.77
N ARG A 180 -8.05 35.17 -42.86
CA ARG A 180 -8.52 34.37 -41.71
C ARG A 180 -7.48 34.39 -40.59
N ARG A 181 -7.94 34.48 -39.35
CA ARG A 181 -7.12 34.46 -38.13
C ARG A 181 -7.49 33.26 -37.28
N SER A 182 -6.51 32.69 -36.58
CA SER A 182 -6.78 31.64 -35.59
C SER A 182 -7.57 32.20 -34.41
N CYS A 183 -8.50 31.41 -33.88
CA CYS A 183 -9.19 31.71 -32.65
C CYS A 183 -8.33 31.26 -31.46
N ASP A 184 -7.43 32.15 -31.00
CA ASP A 184 -6.72 31.95 -29.73
C ASP A 184 -7.55 32.54 -28.59
N MET A 185 -8.10 31.68 -27.75
CA MET A 185 -8.86 32.08 -26.56
C MET A 185 -8.00 32.03 -25.29
N SER A 186 -6.67 31.87 -25.41
CA SER A 186 -5.71 31.89 -24.30
C SER A 186 -5.61 33.28 -23.64
N ASN A 187 -6.09 34.33 -24.31
CA ASN A 187 -6.01 35.72 -23.87
C ASN A 187 -7.29 36.30 -23.21
N LEU A 188 -8.25 35.47 -22.79
CA LEU A 188 -9.47 35.96 -22.09
C LEU A 188 -9.51 35.71 -20.58
N VAL A 189 -8.37 35.37 -19.96
CA VAL A 189 -8.20 35.44 -18.49
C VAL A 189 -7.39 36.69 -18.15
N ALA A 190 -7.87 37.86 -18.56
CA ALA A 190 -7.51 39.14 -17.96
C ALA A 190 -8.55 40.17 -18.41
N THR A 191 -8.94 41.04 -17.48
CA THR A 191 -9.92 42.13 -17.61
C THR A 191 -11.40 41.72 -17.56
N SER A 192 -11.84 41.29 -16.38
CA SER A 192 -13.05 41.89 -15.80
C SER A 192 -12.59 43.03 -14.88
N ASN A 193 -12.87 44.27 -15.26
CA ASN A 193 -12.93 45.40 -14.32
C ASN A 193 -14.24 45.31 -13.54
#